data_AF-A0A1L3JLP8-F1
#
_entry.id   AF-A0A1L3JLP8-F1
#
_cell.length_a   1.000
_cell.length_b   1.000
_cell.length_c   1.000
_cell.angle_alpha   90.00
_cell.angle_beta   90.00
_cell.angle_gamma   90.00
#
_symmetry.space_group_name_H-M   'P 1'
#
loop_
_entity.id
_entity.type
_entity.pdbx_description
1 polymer ?
#
loop_
_entity_poly.entity_id
_entity_poly.type
_entity_poly.pdbx_seq_one_letter_code
_entity_poly.pdbx_strand_id
1 'polypeptide(L)'
;MAKKSLEYISDVELKKAYKRAKILTIVQTVLVCVMLVYAVLMTMDNGINPFTFLPLVFTPMIIAGALQMRHFKKEIIRRTNLL
;
A
#
# COMPACT_ATOMS: atom_id res chain seq x y z
N MET A 1 5.47 -17.80 -6.54
CA MET A 1 4.66 -17.48 -7.74
C MET A 1 5.47 -16.55 -8.63
N ALA A 2 5.81 -16.98 -9.84
CA ALA A 2 6.57 -16.19 -10.80
C ALA A 2 5.89 -14.84 -11.03
N LYS A 3 6.62 -13.74 -10.82
CA LYS A 3 6.15 -12.37 -11.07
C LYS A 3 5.95 -12.21 -12.57
N LYS A 4 4.78 -12.59 -13.09
CA LYS A 4 4.39 -12.33 -14.47
C LYS A 4 4.51 -10.82 -14.69
N SER A 5 5.42 -10.40 -15.57
CA SER A 5 5.65 -8.97 -15.84
C SER A 5 4.31 -8.32 -16.20
N LEU A 6 4.05 -7.11 -15.69
CA LEU A 6 2.83 -6.33 -15.92
C LEU A 6 2.55 -6.11 -17.42
N GLU A 7 3.53 -6.38 -18.28
CA GLU A 7 3.42 -6.32 -19.73
C GLU A 7 2.54 -7.44 -20.30
N TYR A 8 2.48 -8.62 -19.66
CA TYR A 8 1.79 -9.81 -20.19
C TYR A 8 0.40 -10.07 -19.60
N ILE A 9 -0.22 -9.05 -18.99
CA ILE A 9 -1.59 -9.13 -18.45
C ILE A 9 -2.56 -8.32 -19.31
N SER A 10 -3.83 -8.76 -19.36
CA SER A 10 -4.87 -8.03 -20.10
C SER A 10 -5.23 -6.71 -19.42
N ASP A 11 -5.76 -5.74 -20.16
CA ASP A 11 -6.11 -4.43 -19.60
C ASP A 11 -7.19 -4.53 -18.49
N VAL A 12 -8.07 -5.52 -18.61
CA VAL A 12 -9.08 -5.83 -17.59
C VAL A 12 -8.41 -6.30 -16.29
N GLU A 13 -7.46 -7.22 -16.39
CA GLU A 13 -6.69 -7.72 -15.24
C GLU A 13 -5.82 -6.63 -14.63
N LEU A 14 -5.18 -5.80 -15.46
CA LEU A 14 -4.37 -4.66 -15.04
C LEU A 14 -5.18 -3.65 -14.23
N LYS A 15 -6.39 -3.29 -14.71
CA LYS A 15 -7.29 -2.37 -14.02
C LYS A 15 -7.84 -2.96 -12.72
N LYS A 16 -8.13 -4.26 -12.69
CA LYS A 16 -8.56 -4.98 -11.47
C LYS A 16 -7.43 -5.03 -10.43
N ALA A 17 -6.20 -5.32 -10.85
CA ALA A 17 -5.02 -5.30 -9.99
C ALA A 17 -4.74 -3.90 -9.43
N TYR A 18 -4.85 -2.85 -10.25
CA TYR A 18 -4.73 -1.46 -9.80
C TYR A 18 -5.76 -1.11 -8.72
N LYS A 19 -7.05 -1.41 -8.95
CA LYS A 19 -8.10 -1.16 -7.96
C LYS A 19 -7.84 -1.91 -6.65
N ARG A 20 -7.44 -3.17 -6.73
CA ARG A 20 -7.10 -3.98 -5.55
C ARG A 20 -5.92 -3.38 -4.79
N ALA A 21 -4.83 -3.02 -5.47
CA ALA A 21 -3.68 -2.37 -4.87
C ALA A 21 -4.08 -1.05 -4.19
N LYS A 22 -4.88 -0.21 -4.86
CA LYS A 22 -5.41 1.04 -4.31
C LYS A 22 -6.20 0.83 -3.02
N ILE A 23 -7.16 -0.10 -3.02
CA ILE A 23 -8.00 -0.39 -1.84
C ILE A 23 -7.13 -0.90 -0.69
N LEU A 24 -6.22 -1.86 -0.96
CA LEU A 24 -5.33 -2.40 0.05
C LEU A 24 -4.43 -1.31 0.67
N THR A 25 -3.85 -0.44 -0.15
CA THR A 25 -3.04 0.68 0.34
C THR A 25 -3.87 1.64 1.21
N ILE A 26 -5.10 1.98 0.80
CA ILE A 26 -5.98 2.85 1.59
C ILE A 26 -6.31 2.21 2.93
N VAL A 27 -6.77 0.96 2.93
CA VAL A 27 -7.12 0.22 4.16
C VAL A 27 -5.91 0.12 5.09
N GLN A 28 -4.74 -0.19 4.54
CA GLN A 28 -3.51 -0.26 5.31
C GLN A 28 -3.13 1.10 5.93
N THR A 29 -3.22 2.19 5.17
CA THR A 29 -2.94 3.53 5.69
C THR A 29 -3.90 3.89 6.82
N VAL A 30 -5.20 3.63 6.67
CA VAL A 30 -6.19 3.86 7.72
C VAL A 30 -5.87 3.04 8.97
N LEU A 31 -5.53 1.76 8.81
CA LEU A 31 -5.16 0.89 9.92
C LEU A 31 -3.94 1.45 10.67
N VAL A 32 -2.90 1.87 9.96
CA VAL A 32 -1.69 2.45 10.57
C VAL A 32 -2.01 3.76 11.30
N CYS A 33 -2.93 4.59 10.80
CA CYS A 33 -3.39 5.77 11.53
C CYS A 33 -4.07 5.40 12.86
N VAL A 34 -4.93 4.38 12.87
CA VAL A 34 -5.56 3.88 14.11
C VAL A 34 -4.49 3.33 15.06
N MET A 35 -3.53 2.57 14.54
CA MET A 35 -2.41 2.06 15.34
C MET A 35 -1.54 3.18 15.92
N LEU A 36 -1.38 4.29 15.21
CA LEU A 36 -0.67 5.48 15.68
C LEU A 36 -1.38 6.11 16.89
N VAL A 37 -2.69 6.30 16.81
CA VAL A 37 -3.50 6.80 17.92
C VAL A 37 -3.38 5.87 19.13
N TYR A 38 -3.53 4.56 18.91
CA TYR A 38 -3.40 3.57 19.97
C TYR A 38 -2.00 3.56 20.60
N ALA A 39 -0.95 3.63 19.77
CA ALA A 39 0.43 3.68 20.23
C ALA A 39 0.70 4.90 21.12
N VAL A 40 0.16 6.07 20.77
CA VAL A 40 0.28 7.28 21.60
C VAL A 40 -0.40 7.08 22.96
N LEU A 41 -1.65 6.61 22.97
CA LEU A 41 -2.40 6.35 24.21
C LEU A 41 -1.69 5.33 25.11
N MET A 42 -1.27 4.20 24.54
CA MET A 42 -0.55 3.16 25.29
C MET A 42 0.79 3.63 25.84
N THR A 43 1.49 4.52 25.11
CA THR A 43 2.78 5.06 25.55
C THR A 43 2.62 6.04 26.70
N MET A 44 1.50 6.76 26.76
CA MET A 44 1.18 7.65 27.89
C MET A 44 0.94 6.85 29.17
N ASP A 45 0.23 5.73 29.10
CA ASP A 45 -0.16 4.95 30.27
C ASP A 45 0.93 3.98 30.75
N ASN A 46 1.64 3.32 29.82
CA ASN A 46 2.54 2.20 30.12
C ASN A 46 4.01 2.48 29.78
N GLY A 47 4.33 3.70 29.33
CA GLY A 47 5.65 4.05 28.83
C GLY A 47 5.97 3.39 27.48
N ILE A 48 7.25 3.44 27.09
CA ILE A 48 7.71 2.93 25.79
C ILE A 48 7.67 1.40 25.77
N ASN A 49 6.98 0.83 24.78
CA ASN A 49 6.94 -0.61 24.54
C ASN A 49 7.06 -0.93 23.04
N PRO A 50 7.22 -2.21 22.65
CA PRO A 50 7.35 -2.58 21.23
C PRO A 50 6.16 -2.17 20.34
N PHE A 51 4.96 -2.06 20.90
CA PHE A 51 3.77 -1.61 20.17
C PHE A 51 3.80 -0.12 19.84
N THR A 52 4.56 0.69 20.58
CA THR A 52 4.78 2.12 20.30
C THR A 52 5.44 2.33 18.93
N PHE A 53 6.38 1.46 18.55
CA PHE A 53 7.11 1.57 17.28
C PHE A 53 6.42 0.84 16.14
N LEU A 54 5.44 -0.02 16.44
CA LEU A 54 4.77 -0.87 15.48
C LEU A 54 4.18 -0.09 14.29
N PRO A 55 3.48 1.06 14.47
CA PRO A 55 3.00 1.86 13.33
C PRO A 55 4.14 2.33 12.40
N LEU A 56 5.29 2.69 12.97
CA LEU A 56 6.45 3.19 12.23
C LEU A 56 7.07 2.08 11.36
N VAL A 57 7.11 0.85 11.88
CA VAL A 57 7.62 -0.34 11.16
C VAL A 57 6.77 -0.66 9.93
N PHE A 58 5.50 -0.25 9.88
CA PHE A 58 4.65 -0.42 8.70
C PHE A 58 4.86 0.63 7.60
N THR A 59 5.66 1.67 7.83
CA THR A 59 5.95 2.73 6.84
C THR A 59 6.53 2.19 5.51
N PRO A 60 7.52 1.27 5.50
CA PRO A 60 8.05 0.70 4.26
C PRO A 60 6.98 -0.04 3.45
N MET A 61 6.01 -0.67 4.12
CA MET A 61 4.94 -1.41 3.46
C MET A 61 3.93 -0.46 2.80
N ILE A 62 3.60 0.68 3.43
CA ILE A 62 2.79 1.74 2.81
C ILE A 62 3.51 2.32 1.58
N ILE A 63 4.82 2.58 1.69
CA ILE A 63 5.64 3.09 0.58
C ILE A 63 5.64 2.09 -0.58
N ALA A 64 5.84 0.80 -0.31
CA ALA A 64 5.82 -0.25 -1.31
C ALA A 64 4.46 -0.32 -2.04
N GLY A 65 3.35 -0.24 -1.31
CA GLY A 65 2.00 -0.18 -1.89
C GLY A 65 1.80 1.05 -2.79
N ALA A 66 2.26 2.23 -2.34
CA ALA A 66 2.18 3.46 -3.12
C ALA A 66 3.04 3.40 -4.41
N LEU A 67 4.24 2.84 -4.33
CA LEU A 67 5.11 2.61 -5.50
C LEU A 67 4.47 1.63 -6.48
N GLN A 68 3.92 0.51 -5.98
CA GLN A 68 3.21 -0.46 -6.81
C GLN A 68 2.02 0.18 -7.53
N MET A 69 1.24 0.99 -6.82
CA MET A 69 0.12 1.75 -7.40
C MET A 69 0.57 2.74 -8.48
N ARG A 70 1.72 3.42 -8.28
CA ARG A 70 2.33 4.29 -9.29
C ARG A 70 2.78 3.50 -10.52
N HIS A 71 3.38 2.32 -10.35
CA HIS A 71 3.76 1.44 -11.46
C HIS A 71 2.55 1.01 -12.29
N PHE A 72 1.48 0.55 -11.65
CA PHE A 72 0.23 0.21 -12.32
C PHE A 72 -0.37 1.41 -13.07
N LYS A 73 -0.39 2.59 -12.45
CA LYS A 73 -0.92 3.81 -13.09
C LYS A 73 -0.10 4.19 -14.33
N LYS A 74 1.24 4.12 -14.26
CA LYS A 74 2.13 4.37 -15.40
C LYS A 74 1.86 3.40 -16.55
N GLU A 75 1.68 2.12 -16.24
CA GLU A 75 1.41 1.09 -17.25
C GLU A 75 0.04 1.32 -17.94
N ILE A 76 -0.99 1.65 -17.18
CA ILE A 76 -2.31 1.97 -17.75
C ILE A 76 -2.23 3.18 -18.69
N ILE A 77 -1.56 4.26 -18.25
CA ILE A 77 -1.38 5.48 -19.07
C ILE A 77 -0.57 5.17 -20.33
N ARG A 78 0.50 4.37 -20.22
CA ARG A 78 1.32 3.96 -21.38
C ARG A 78 0.45 3.30 -22.45
N ARG A 79 -0.43 2.37 -22.07
CA ARG A 79 -1.31 1.67 -23.01
C ARG A 79 -2.42 2.56 -23.57
N THR A 80 -2.96 3.48 -22.76
CA THR A 80 -3.98 4.43 -23.22
C THR A 80 -3.40 5.48 -24.19
N ASN A 81 -2.16 5.92 -24.02
CA ASN A 81 -1.51 6.91 -24.92
C ASN A 81 -0.91 6.29 -26.19
N LEU A 82 -0.88 4.96 -26.31
CA LEU A 82 -0.41 4.23 -27.51
C LEU A 82 -1.57 3.81 -28.44
N LEU A 83 -2.81 4.08 -28.03
CA LEU A 83 -4.05 3.91 -28.80
C LEU A 83 -4.58 5.27 -29.24
#